data_AF-A0A973FXE1-F1
#
_entry.id   AF-A0A973FXE1-F1
#
_cell.length_a   1.000
_cell.length_b   1.000
_cell.length_c   1.000
_cell.angle_alpha   90.00
_cell.angle_beta   90.00
_cell.angle_gamma   90.00
#
_symmetry.space_group_name_H-M   'P 1'
#
loop_
_entity.id
_entity.type
_entity.pdbx_description
1 polymer ?
#
loop_
_entity_poly.entity_id
_entity_poly.type
_entity_poly.pdbx_seq_one_letter_code
_entity_poly.pdbx_strand_id
1 'polypeptide(L)'
;MNAQRNDFMNSYIQVTTTTETREEAQKIARCLVEQKLAACAQISGPITSTYRWKGKVETAEEWLCLIKTQESLYSELEKTII
;
A
#
# COMPACT_ATOMS: atom_id res chain seq x y z
N MET A 1 -8.64 36.38 -7.64
CA MET A 1 -7.86 35.59 -8.61
C MET A 1 -7.16 34.45 -7.87
N ASN A 2 -7.82 33.29 -7.86
CA ASN A 2 -7.32 31.91 -7.82
C ASN A 2 -6.07 31.58 -6.98
N ALA A 3 -6.25 31.39 -5.67
CA ALA A 3 -5.38 30.53 -4.86
C ALA A 3 -5.97 29.11 -4.66
N GLN A 4 -7.21 28.86 -5.06
CA GLN A 4 -7.92 27.59 -4.82
C GLN A 4 -7.86 26.57 -5.98
N ARG A 5 -6.99 26.76 -6.98
CA ARG A 5 -6.94 25.88 -8.17
C ARG A 5 -5.82 24.83 -8.16
N ASN A 6 -4.99 24.75 -7.11
CA ASN A 6 -3.82 23.84 -7.12
C ASN A 6 -3.84 22.73 -6.06
N ASP A 7 -4.74 22.78 -5.06
CA ASP A 7 -4.83 21.72 -4.04
C ASP A 7 -5.48 20.43 -4.56
N PHE A 8 -6.22 20.52 -5.68
CA PHE A 8 -6.78 19.36 -6.38
C PHE A 8 -5.76 18.61 -7.26
N MET A 9 -4.55 19.14 -7.47
CA MET A 9 -3.52 18.49 -8.31
C MET A 9 -2.53 17.61 -7.51
N ASN A 10 -2.48 17.74 -6.18
CA ASN A 10 -1.61 16.95 -5.30
C ASN A 10 -2.41 16.26 -4.19
N SER A 11 -3.41 15.46 -4.56
CA SER A 11 -4.12 14.60 -3.62
C SER A 11 -3.17 13.52 -3.10
N TYR A 12 -3.07 13.38 -1.78
CA TYR A 12 -2.29 12.33 -1.11
C TYR A 12 -3.22 11.22 -0.64
N ILE A 13 -2.82 9.98 -0.88
CA ILE A 13 -3.59 8.79 -0.50
C ILE A 13 -2.74 7.85 0.36
N GLN A 14 -3.44 7.04 1.16
CA GLN A 14 -2.86 5.87 1.81
C GLN A 14 -3.33 4.61 1.10
N VAL A 15 -2.40 3.86 0.53
CA VAL A 15 -2.65 2.53 -0.04
C VAL A 15 -2.30 1.48 1.00
N THR A 16 -3.14 0.46 1.12
CA THR A 16 -2.92 -0.65 2.05
C THR A 16 -2.91 -1.98 1.31
N THR A 17 -1.92 -2.82 1.59
CA THR A 17 -1.86 -4.20 1.09
C THR A 17 -1.35 -5.13 2.20
N THR A 18 -1.58 -6.43 2.07
CA THR A 18 -1.05 -7.46 2.97
C THR A 18 -0.19 -8.46 2.21
N THR A 19 0.80 -9.05 2.87
CA THR A 19 1.65 -10.11 2.32
C THR A 19 1.72 -11.30 3.27
N GLU A 20 2.01 -12.50 2.75
CA GLU A 20 2.17 -13.70 3.58
C GLU A 20 3.39 -13.60 4.49
N THR A 21 4.49 -13.00 3.99
CA THR A 21 5.75 -12.91 4.74
C THR A 21 6.18 -11.48 5.04
N ARG A 22 7.02 -11.31 6.07
CA ARG A 22 7.63 -10.01 6.41
C ARG A 22 8.59 -9.54 5.32
N GLU A 23 9.31 -10.48 4.74
CA GLU A 23 10.34 -10.25 3.73
C GLU A 23 9.72 -9.70 2.44
N GLU A 24 8.55 -10.19 2.03
CA GLU A 24 7.79 -9.64 0.90
C GLU A 24 7.32 -8.22 1.18
N ALA A 25 6.73 -7.97 2.37
CA ALA A 25 6.36 -6.62 2.79
C ALA A 25 7.56 -5.65 2.73
N GLN A 26 8.74 -6.09 3.19
CA GLN A 26 9.98 -5.30 3.14
C GLN A 26 10.44 -5.03 1.71
N LYS A 27 10.39 -6.04 0.83
CA LYS A 27 10.73 -5.89 -0.59
C LYS A 27 9.81 -4.87 -1.28
N ILE A 28 8.50 -4.97 -1.07
CA ILE A 28 7.52 -4.02 -1.61
C ILE A 28 7.80 -2.61 -1.10
N ALA A 29 7.88 -2.44 0.23
CA ALA A 29 8.13 -1.14 0.85
C ALA A 29 9.40 -0.46 0.32
N ARG A 30 10.50 -1.22 0.24
CA ARG A 30 11.78 -0.72 -0.26
C ARG A 30 11.70 -0.36 -1.75
N CYS A 31 11.15 -1.23 -2.57
CA CYS A 31 10.99 -1.04 -4.01
C CYS A 31 10.19 0.24 -4.34
N LEU A 32 9.04 0.43 -3.69
CA LEU A 32 8.18 1.59 -3.91
C LEU A 32 8.84 2.91 -3.53
N VAL A 33 9.62 2.92 -2.44
CA VAL A 33 10.33 4.13 -1.99
C VAL A 33 11.55 4.42 -2.87
N GLU A 34 12.35 3.40 -3.22
CA GLU A 34 13.51 3.55 -4.12
C GLU A 34 13.11 4.07 -5.51
N GLN A 35 11.96 3.62 -6.03
CA GLN A 35 11.40 4.10 -7.30
C GLN A 35 10.63 5.42 -7.20
N LYS A 36 10.55 6.04 -6.01
CA LYS A 36 9.80 7.27 -5.74
C LYS A 36 8.30 7.17 -6.06
N LEU A 37 7.75 5.95 -6.03
CA LEU A 37 6.32 5.68 -6.18
C LEU A 37 5.56 5.83 -4.86
N ALA A 38 6.28 5.84 -3.74
CA ALA A 38 5.76 6.16 -2.42
C ALA A 38 6.73 7.05 -1.66
N ALA A 39 6.21 7.96 -0.82
CA ALA A 39 7.05 8.75 0.08
C ALA A 39 7.53 7.91 1.27
N CYS A 40 6.68 7.00 1.76
CA CYS A 40 7.03 6.03 2.79
C CYS A 40 6.08 4.83 2.77
N ALA A 41 6.50 3.75 3.43
CA ALA A 41 5.68 2.60 3.74
C ALA A 41 6.00 2.13 5.17
N GLN A 42 4.96 1.77 5.93
CA GLN A 42 5.10 1.18 7.26
C GLN A 42 4.64 -0.27 7.20
N ILE A 43 5.38 -1.16 7.87
CA ILE A 43 5.08 -2.58 7.95
C ILE A 43 4.66 -2.89 9.39
N SER A 44 3.50 -3.52 9.55
CA SER A 44 2.97 -3.98 10.84
C SER A 44 2.61 -5.45 10.75
N GLY A 45 2.90 -6.20 11.80
CA GLY A 45 2.54 -7.61 11.88
C GLY A 45 3.40 -8.42 12.84
N PRO A 46 3.15 -9.73 12.93
CA PRO A 46 2.08 -10.43 12.18
C PRO A 46 0.67 -9.95 12.59
N ILE A 47 -0.26 -9.92 11.64
CA ILE A 47 -1.70 -9.68 11.83
C ILE A 47 -2.49 -10.94 11.47
N THR A 48 -3.74 -11.03 11.92
CA THR A 48 -4.67 -12.10 11.50
C THR A 48 -5.69 -11.55 10.51
N SER A 49 -5.61 -12.00 9.26
CA SER A 49 -6.61 -11.71 8.23
C SER A 49 -7.71 -12.75 8.28
N THR A 50 -8.97 -12.32 8.35
CA THR A 50 -10.16 -13.20 8.32
C THR A 50 -10.95 -12.91 7.06
N TYR A 51 -11.18 -13.91 6.21
CA TYR A 51 -11.83 -13.74 4.92
C TYR A 51 -12.67 -14.96 4.53
N ARG A 52 -13.49 -14.82 3.47
CA ARG A 52 -14.27 -15.94 2.92
C ARG A 52 -13.58 -16.50 1.68
N TRP A 53 -13.28 -17.80 1.70
CA TRP A 53 -12.71 -18.51 0.56
C TRP A 53 -13.42 -19.85 0.35
N LYS A 54 -13.80 -20.14 -0.90
CA LYS A 54 -14.53 -21.36 -1.27
C LYS A 54 -15.72 -21.69 -0.35
N GLY A 55 -16.45 -20.65 0.07
CA GLY A 55 -17.64 -20.75 0.93
C GLY A 55 -17.38 -20.82 2.44
N LYS A 56 -16.12 -20.97 2.88
CA LYS A 56 -15.74 -21.05 4.30
C LYS A 56 -15.09 -19.76 4.79
N VAL A 57 -15.22 -19.50 6.09
CA VAL A 57 -14.45 -18.44 6.76
C VAL A 57 -13.08 -19.03 7.09
N GLU A 58 -12.04 -18.39 6.59
CA GLU A 58 -10.64 -18.77 6.77
C GLU A 58 -9.91 -17.66 7.51
N THR A 59 -8.80 -18.02 8.15
CA THR A 59 -7.88 -17.06 8.77
C THR A 59 -6.46 -17.32 8.30
N ALA A 60 -5.70 -16.25 8.05
CA ALA A 60 -4.28 -16.33 7.71
C ALA A 60 -3.46 -15.35 8.56
N GLU A 61 -2.21 -15.71 8.85
CA GLU A 61 -1.21 -14.78 9.36
C GLU A 61 -0.64 -13.98 8.19
N GLU A 62 -0.63 -12.66 8.29
CA GLU A 62 -0.16 -11.76 7.23
C GLU A 62 0.62 -10.57 7.81
N TRP A 63 1.28 -9.82 6.94
CA TRP A 63 1.97 -8.57 7.26
C TRP A 63 1.33 -7.40 6.51
N LEU A 64 0.88 -6.38 7.26
CA LEU A 64 0.22 -5.20 6.70
C LEU A 64 1.23 -4.16 6.26
N CYS A 65 1.10 -3.68 5.03
CA CYS A 65 1.83 -2.55 4.48
C CYS A 65 0.92 -1.32 4.36
N LEU A 66 1.29 -0.22 5.03
CA LEU A 66 0.61 1.07 4.96
C LEU A 66 1.47 2.07 4.18
N ILE A 67 1.15 2.29 2.91
CA ILE A 67 1.95 3.05 1.95
C ILE A 67 1.34 4.44 1.75
N LYS A 68 2.14 5.51 1.81
CA LYS A 68 1.69 6.88 1.58
C LYS A 68 2.27 7.40 0.27
N THR A 69 1.39 7.84 -0.63
CA THR A 69 1.77 8.31 -1.97
C THR A 69 0.89 9.47 -2.43
N GLN A 70 1.22 10.03 -3.59
CA GLN A 70 0.33 10.90 -4.35
C GLN A 70 -0.64 10.05 -5.18
N GLU A 71 -1.88 10.50 -5.30
CA GLU A 71 -2.92 9.81 -6.08
C GLU A 71 -2.49 9.61 -7.55
N SER A 72 -1.77 10.58 -8.13
CA SER A 72 -1.22 10.51 -9.48
C SER A 72 -0.22 9.36 -9.71
N LEU A 73 0.38 8.83 -8.65
CA LEU A 73 1.34 7.72 -8.71
C LEU A 73 0.69 6.35 -8.50
N TYR A 74 -0.61 6.31 -8.14
CA TYR A 74 -1.27 5.07 -7.74
C TYR A 74 -1.22 3.99 -8.82
N SER A 75 -1.46 4.34 -10.09
CA SER A 75 -1.46 3.34 -11.18
C SER A 75 -0.10 2.67 -11.38
N GLU A 76 1.00 3.40 -11.21
CA GLU A 76 2.35 2.83 -11.32
C GLU A 76 2.76 2.07 -10.05
N LEU A 77 2.35 2.57 -8.87
CA LEU A 77 2.51 1.87 -7.61
C LEU A 77 1.80 0.51 -7.64
N GLU A 78 0.56 0.44 -8.12
CA GLU A 78 -0.24 -0.78 -8.21
C GLU A 78 0.45 -1.83 -9.07
N LYS A 79 0.97 -1.45 -10.25
CA LYS A 79 1.72 -2.36 -11.14
C LYS A 79 3.02 -2.89 -10.53
N THR A 80 3.57 -2.18 -9.55
CA THR A 80 4.83 -2.55 -8.90
C THR A 80 4.60 -3.55 -7.75
N ILE A 81 3.39 -3.61 -7.20
CA ILE A 81 3.00 -4.59 -6.18
C ILE A 81 2.63 -5.90 -6.91
N ILE A 82 3.28 -7.00 -6.54
CA ILE A 82 3.12 -8.34 -7.13
C ILE A 82 2.62 -9.29 -6.05
#